data_AF-B7FR93-F1
#
_entry.id   AF-B7FR93-F1
#
_cell.length_a   1.000
_cell.length_b   1.000
_cell.length_c   1.000
_cell.angle_alpha   90.00
_cell.angle_beta   90.00
_cell.angle_gamma   90.00
#
_symmetry.space_group_name_H-M   'P 1'
#
loop_
_entity.id
_entity.type
_entity.pdbx_description
1 polymer ?
#
loop_
_entity_poly.entity_id
_entity_poly.type
_entity_poly.pdbx_seq_one_letter_code
_entity_poly.pdbx_strand_id
1 'polypeptide(L)'
;MKIAWSVSFLFASASAFAPRPFGAANARCSSALAAEIRGPSDKSKVLKFGWDGTTALGGAVVDSKPARMLDEIRAAGETIPNECEVFNANLEMDGDSVTFETVIELIDKYYEPQLLEFRNGDMLNKQGENEASAKILSYAALSELDKDTTLKLWGQYYREVVKDPDGDSHQNIRNFMKYGWEGVPFENGIAVTKKAVGDAEWDWDAESWIP
;
A
#
# COMPACT_ATOMS: atom_id res chain seq x y z
N MET A 1 -44.79 -40.80 37.01
CA MET A 1 -46.05 -40.18 36.56
C MET A 1 -45.75 -39.38 35.30
N LYS A 2 -46.38 -39.75 34.17
CA LYS A 2 -46.27 -39.07 32.87
C LYS A 2 -47.46 -38.12 32.73
N ILE A 3 -47.26 -36.90 32.24
CA ILE A 3 -48.35 -36.05 31.74
C ILE A 3 -47.90 -35.47 30.40
N ALA A 4 -48.61 -35.86 29.35
CA ALA A 4 -48.52 -35.39 27.98
C ALA A 4 -49.80 -34.63 27.65
N TRP A 5 -49.72 -33.50 26.94
CA TRP A 5 -50.88 -32.83 26.33
C TRP A 5 -50.60 -32.49 24.85
N SER A 6 -51.65 -32.71 24.05
CA SER A 6 -51.77 -32.78 22.57
C SER A 6 -51.71 -31.41 21.88
N VAL A 7 -51.02 -31.26 20.74
CA VAL A 7 -51.49 -31.27 19.32
C VAL A 7 -52.60 -30.27 18.95
N SER A 8 -52.31 -29.39 17.97
CA SER A 8 -53.23 -29.04 16.87
C SER A 8 -52.47 -28.62 15.62
N PHE A 9 -52.82 -29.28 14.51
CA PHE A 9 -52.40 -29.06 13.13
C PHE A 9 -53.19 -27.93 12.48
N LEU A 10 -52.57 -27.19 11.55
CA LEU A 10 -53.27 -26.50 10.46
C LEU A 10 -52.58 -26.83 9.13
N PHE A 11 -53.42 -27.23 8.19
CA PHE A 11 -53.12 -27.72 6.84
C PHE A 11 -53.26 -26.60 5.79
N ALA A 12 -52.85 -26.94 4.56
CA ALA A 12 -53.19 -26.35 3.25
C ALA A 12 -52.18 -25.34 2.70
N SER A 13 -51.78 -25.35 1.42
CA SER A 13 -52.08 -26.24 0.29
C SER A 13 -50.96 -26.06 -0.73
N ALA A 14 -50.49 -27.15 -1.33
CA ALA A 14 -49.63 -27.12 -2.50
C ALA A 14 -50.45 -26.73 -3.75
N SER A 15 -49.84 -26.00 -4.67
CA SER A 15 -50.31 -25.90 -6.06
C SER A 15 -49.09 -25.90 -6.98
N ALA A 16 -48.92 -27.01 -7.70
CA ALA A 16 -47.98 -27.18 -8.79
C ALA A 16 -48.80 -27.50 -10.05
N PHE A 17 -48.55 -26.80 -11.16
CA PHE A 17 -48.85 -27.24 -12.54
C PHE A 17 -48.26 -26.21 -13.53
N ALA A 18 -47.10 -26.47 -14.12
CA ALA A 18 -46.85 -27.08 -15.43
C ALA A 18 -46.86 -26.07 -16.63
N PRO A 19 -45.93 -26.19 -17.59
CA PRO A 19 -45.69 -25.19 -18.64
C PRO A 19 -46.60 -25.40 -19.87
N ARG A 20 -46.75 -24.36 -20.70
CA ARG A 20 -47.37 -24.45 -22.03
C ARG A 20 -46.49 -23.83 -23.13
N PRO A 21 -46.62 -24.30 -24.39
CA PRO A 21 -45.61 -24.14 -25.43
C PRO A 21 -45.86 -22.97 -26.39
N PHE A 22 -44.85 -22.78 -27.26
CA PHE A 22 -44.68 -21.87 -28.40
C PHE A 22 -45.92 -21.58 -29.26
N GLY A 23 -46.01 -20.31 -29.73
CA GLY A 23 -46.85 -19.89 -30.85
C GLY A 23 -46.46 -18.48 -31.32
N ALA A 24 -46.10 -18.37 -32.60
CA ALA A 24 -45.52 -17.20 -33.26
C ALA A 24 -46.52 -16.06 -33.54
N ALA A 25 -46.04 -14.81 -33.58
CA ALA A 25 -46.60 -13.77 -34.44
C ALA A 25 -45.57 -12.66 -34.74
N ASN A 26 -45.52 -12.32 -36.02
CA ASN A 26 -44.68 -11.35 -36.70
C ASN A 26 -45.21 -9.92 -36.47
N ALA A 27 -44.35 -8.94 -36.18
CA ALA A 27 -44.61 -7.53 -36.48
C ALA A 27 -43.30 -6.73 -36.52
N ARG A 28 -42.89 -6.36 -37.73
CA ARG A 28 -41.87 -5.33 -37.99
C ARG A 28 -42.51 -3.96 -37.77
N CYS A 29 -41.77 -3.02 -37.18
CA CYS A 29 -41.81 -1.62 -37.61
C CYS A 29 -40.48 -0.97 -37.27
N SER A 30 -39.76 -0.55 -38.32
CA SER A 30 -38.45 0.08 -38.25
C SER A 30 -38.57 1.56 -37.89
N SER A 31 -37.72 2.03 -36.98
CA SER A 31 -37.26 3.42 -36.95
C SER A 31 -35.74 3.43 -36.76
N ALA A 32 -35.02 3.28 -37.88
CA ALA A 32 -33.58 3.48 -37.90
C ALA A 32 -33.30 4.99 -37.84
N LEU A 33 -32.84 5.47 -36.68
CA LEU A 33 -32.16 6.76 -36.57
C LEU A 33 -30.78 6.58 -37.24
N ALA A 34 -30.62 7.15 -38.43
CA ALA A 34 -29.34 7.15 -39.13
C ALA A 34 -28.35 8.04 -38.34
N ALA A 35 -27.46 7.42 -37.57
CA ALA A 35 -26.27 8.08 -37.06
C ALA A 35 -25.24 8.15 -38.20
N GLU A 36 -25.10 9.32 -38.81
CA GLU A 36 -24.07 9.58 -39.81
C GLU A 36 -22.71 9.64 -39.10
N ILE A 37 -21.93 8.57 -39.23
CA ILE A 37 -20.57 8.46 -38.68
C ILE A 37 -19.67 9.41 -39.49
N ARG A 38 -19.21 10.50 -38.87
CA ARG A 38 -18.17 11.34 -39.47
C ARG A 38 -16.90 10.50 -39.65
N GLY A 39 -16.31 10.55 -40.84
CA GLY A 39 -15.05 9.88 -41.13
C GLY A 39 -13.91 10.35 -40.21
N PRO A 40 -12.88 9.52 -40.02
CA PRO A 40 -11.75 9.87 -39.15
C PRO A 40 -11.10 11.17 -39.65
N SER A 41 -11.07 12.18 -38.80
CA SER A 41 -10.29 13.40 -39.01
C SER A 41 -8.81 13.05 -39.05
N ASP A 42 -8.12 13.38 -40.15
CA ASP A 42 -6.67 13.26 -40.31
C ASP A 42 -5.92 14.11 -39.29
N LYS A 43 -5.64 13.52 -38.12
CA LYS A 43 -4.54 13.91 -37.22
C LYS A 43 -3.92 12.66 -36.59
N SER A 44 -3.49 11.71 -37.42
CA SER A 44 -2.63 10.61 -36.97
C SER A 44 -1.17 11.08 -36.95
N LYS A 45 -0.80 11.90 -35.95
CA LYS A 45 0.59 11.82 -35.48
C LYS A 45 0.72 10.46 -34.83
N VAL A 46 1.26 9.51 -35.58
CA VAL A 46 1.60 8.18 -35.10
C VAL A 46 2.53 8.36 -33.90
N LEU A 47 1.99 8.25 -32.69
CA LEU A 47 2.79 7.92 -31.52
C LEU A 47 3.29 6.50 -31.78
N LYS A 48 4.51 6.39 -32.33
CA LYS A 48 5.20 5.11 -32.46
C LYS A 48 5.57 4.65 -31.04
N PHE A 49 4.62 4.03 -30.37
CA PHE A 49 4.91 3.12 -29.26
C PHE A 49 5.63 1.93 -29.91
N GLY A 50 6.94 1.86 -29.76
CA GLY A 50 7.76 0.85 -30.42
C GLY A 50 7.43 -0.53 -29.86
N TRP A 51 6.81 -1.37 -30.69
CA TRP A 51 6.63 -2.79 -30.44
C TRP A 51 7.03 -3.51 -31.72
N ASP A 52 8.16 -4.22 -31.73
CA ASP A 52 8.69 -4.88 -32.92
C ASP A 52 8.25 -6.35 -33.06
N GLY A 53 7.32 -6.80 -32.21
CA GLY A 53 6.86 -8.18 -32.18
C GLY A 53 7.77 -9.12 -31.37
N THR A 54 8.91 -8.63 -30.87
CA THR A 54 9.84 -9.40 -30.02
C THR A 54 10.28 -8.67 -28.76
N THR A 55 10.35 -7.33 -28.77
CA THR A 55 10.72 -6.49 -27.63
C THR A 55 9.99 -5.14 -27.68
N ALA A 56 9.59 -4.63 -26.52
CA ALA A 56 9.06 -3.27 -26.40
C ALA A 56 10.19 -2.24 -26.49
N LEU A 57 10.18 -1.42 -27.54
CA LEU A 57 11.08 -0.29 -27.73
C LEU A 57 10.43 0.97 -27.16
N GLY A 58 10.64 1.20 -25.86
CA GLY A 58 10.52 2.54 -25.28
C GLY A 58 9.10 2.98 -24.90
N GLY A 59 8.74 2.68 -23.66
CA GLY A 59 7.87 3.50 -22.83
C GLY A 59 8.48 3.46 -21.45
N ALA A 60 8.85 4.61 -20.90
CA ALA A 60 9.50 4.72 -19.59
C ALA A 60 8.68 3.97 -18.54
N VAL A 61 9.12 2.76 -18.19
CA VAL A 61 8.85 2.23 -16.86
C VAL A 61 9.68 3.15 -15.99
N VAL A 62 9.00 4.11 -15.37
CA VAL A 62 9.54 4.90 -14.26
C VAL A 62 10.24 3.90 -13.37
N ASP A 63 11.57 3.99 -13.28
CA ASP A 63 12.44 3.09 -12.52
C ASP A 63 11.99 3.09 -11.06
N SER A 64 10.96 2.31 -10.76
CA SER A 64 10.63 1.95 -9.40
C SER A 64 11.76 1.03 -9.01
N LYS A 65 12.82 1.62 -8.44
CA LYS A 65 13.99 0.88 -7.98
C LYS A 65 13.47 -0.36 -7.25
N PRO A 66 13.93 -1.57 -7.58
CA PRO A 66 13.46 -2.75 -6.87
C PRO A 66 13.75 -2.58 -5.37
N ALA A 67 12.93 -3.20 -4.52
CA ALA A 67 13.16 -3.20 -3.09
C ALA A 67 14.57 -3.65 -2.78
N ARG A 68 15.29 -2.81 -2.04
CA ARG A 68 16.68 -3.08 -1.66
C ARG A 68 16.71 -3.84 -0.35
N MET A 69 17.67 -4.75 -0.24
CA MET A 69 17.91 -5.48 1.00
C MET A 69 18.57 -4.56 2.03
N LEU A 70 18.17 -4.68 3.30
CA LEU A 70 18.71 -3.86 4.39
C LEU A 70 20.24 -3.96 4.49
N ASP A 71 20.77 -5.18 4.33
CA ASP A 71 22.20 -5.45 4.41
C ASP A 71 23.00 -4.76 3.30
N GLU A 72 22.43 -4.66 2.09
CA GLU A 72 23.04 -3.96 0.97
C GLU A 72 23.07 -2.45 1.20
N ILE A 73 22.01 -1.88 1.79
CA ILE A 73 21.94 -0.44 2.11
C ILE A 73 23.00 -0.10 3.18
N ARG A 74 23.11 -0.92 4.22
CA ARG A 74 24.12 -0.76 5.27
C ARG A 74 25.53 -0.93 4.73
N ALA A 75 25.77 -1.93 3.88
CA ALA A 75 27.06 -2.13 3.23
C ALA A 75 27.45 -0.98 2.30
N ALA A 76 26.47 -0.32 1.67
CA ALA A 76 26.68 0.87 0.86
C ALA A 76 27.00 2.13 1.69
N GLY A 77 26.83 2.09 3.02
CA GLY A 77 27.08 3.23 3.91
C GLY A 77 26.13 4.40 3.67
N GLU A 78 24.89 4.11 3.27
CA GLU A 78 23.89 5.14 3.00
C GLU A 78 23.51 5.86 4.29
N THR A 79 23.76 7.17 4.34
CA THR A 79 23.44 8.00 5.51
C THR A 79 21.97 8.39 5.53
N ILE A 80 21.40 8.53 6.72
CA ILE A 80 20.07 9.11 6.90
C ILE A 80 20.13 10.65 6.71
N PRO A 81 19.04 11.31 6.28
CA PRO A 81 18.99 12.76 6.18
C PRO A 81 19.18 13.45 7.55
N ASN A 82 19.84 14.62 7.58
CA ASN A 82 20.11 15.37 8.81
C ASN A 82 18.85 15.70 9.61
N GLU A 83 17.72 16.01 8.95
CA GLU A 83 16.45 16.23 9.67
C GLU A 83 15.93 14.95 10.36
N CYS A 84 16.15 13.78 9.77
CA CYS A 84 15.82 12.49 10.39
C CYS A 84 16.72 12.20 11.60
N GLU A 85 18.01 12.54 11.52
CA GLU A 85 18.93 12.42 12.66
C GLU A 85 18.48 13.26 13.85
N VAL A 86 18.16 14.54 13.60
CA VAL A 86 17.67 15.46 14.63
C VAL A 86 16.33 14.96 15.21
N PHE A 87 15.44 14.45 14.35
CA PHE A 87 14.18 13.87 14.80
C PHE A 87 14.40 12.65 15.71
N ASN A 88 15.30 11.74 15.33
CA ASN A 88 15.61 10.54 16.13
C ASN A 88 16.20 10.93 17.49
N ALA A 89 17.11 11.90 17.54
CA ALA A 89 17.65 12.42 18.79
C ALA A 89 16.56 13.01 19.70
N ASN A 90 15.61 13.76 19.12
CA ASN A 90 14.48 14.30 19.88
C ASN A 90 13.56 13.19 20.41
N LEU A 91 13.35 12.12 19.64
CA LEU A 91 12.54 10.96 20.04
C LEU A 91 13.13 10.20 21.23
N GLU A 92 14.46 10.13 21.32
CA GLU A 92 15.17 9.57 22.46
C GLU A 92 14.97 10.42 23.73
N MET A 93 14.97 11.75 23.59
CA MET A 93 14.82 12.70 24.70
C MET A 93 13.37 12.87 25.18
N ASP A 94 12.42 13.08 24.27
CA ASP A 94 10.99 13.28 24.54
C ASP A 94 10.15 12.66 23.41
N GLY A 95 9.83 11.38 23.54
CA GLY A 95 9.02 10.65 22.57
C GLY A 95 7.52 10.68 22.82
N ASP A 96 7.08 11.22 23.97
CA ASP A 96 5.68 11.18 24.38
C ASP A 96 4.82 12.21 23.63
N SER A 97 5.44 13.28 23.15
CA SER A 97 4.81 14.32 22.35
C SER A 97 4.67 13.98 20.86
N VAL A 98 5.36 12.95 20.38
CA VAL A 98 5.35 12.56 18.96
C VAL A 98 4.00 11.98 18.56
N THR A 99 3.52 12.45 17.40
CA THR A 99 2.32 11.97 16.72
C THR A 99 2.70 11.13 15.52
N PHE A 100 1.86 10.14 15.22
CA PHE A 100 2.04 9.25 14.09
C PHE A 100 2.09 10.00 12.75
N GLU A 101 1.26 11.03 12.59
CA GLU A 101 1.17 11.84 11.39
C GLU A 101 2.50 12.53 11.09
N THR A 102 3.14 13.13 12.10
CA THR A 102 4.45 13.79 11.94
C THR A 102 5.53 12.79 11.52
N VAL A 103 5.49 11.55 12.04
CA VAL A 103 6.44 10.50 11.64
C VAL A 103 6.25 10.12 10.17
N ILE A 104 5.01 9.89 9.75
CA ILE A 104 4.71 9.51 8.36
C ILE A 104 5.04 10.65 7.39
N GLU A 105 4.74 11.89 7.74
CA GLU A 105 5.11 13.08 6.95
C GLU A 105 6.62 13.20 6.78
N LEU A 106 7.39 12.98 7.85
CA LEU A 106 8.85 12.99 7.80
C LEU A 106 9.39 11.88 6.86
N ILE A 107 8.86 10.66 6.99
CA ILE A 107 9.24 9.54 6.12
C ILE A 107 8.88 9.86 4.67
N ASP A 108 7.66 10.33 4.40
CA ASP A 108 7.19 10.64 3.05
C ASP A 108 7.94 11.84 2.44
N LYS A 109 8.51 12.74 3.24
CA LYS A 109 9.38 13.82 2.76
C LYS A 109 10.68 13.28 2.17
N TYR A 110 11.33 12.32 2.83
CA TYR A 110 12.68 11.85 2.48
C TYR A 110 12.76 10.51 1.79
N TYR A 111 11.69 9.73 1.84
CA TYR A 111 11.68 8.38 1.32
C TYR A 111 10.47 8.17 0.40
N GLU A 112 10.65 7.31 -0.60
CA GLU A 112 9.60 6.81 -1.47
C GLU A 112 9.11 5.47 -0.93
N PRO A 113 7.80 5.32 -0.66
CA PRO A 113 7.25 4.08 -0.17
C PRO A 113 7.13 3.04 -1.28
N GLN A 114 7.27 1.78 -0.92
CA GLN A 114 7.13 0.64 -1.81
C GLN A 114 6.12 -0.35 -1.26
N LEU A 115 5.34 -0.95 -2.16
CA LEU A 115 4.36 -1.98 -1.80
C LEU A 115 5.07 -3.31 -1.63
N LEU A 116 5.37 -3.67 -0.39
CA LEU A 116 6.03 -4.92 -0.04
C LEU A 116 5.22 -5.70 0.99
N GLU A 117 5.26 -7.01 0.86
CA GLU A 117 4.81 -7.93 1.91
C GLU A 117 5.90 -8.00 2.98
N PHE A 118 5.50 -7.88 4.25
CA PHE A 118 6.43 -7.98 5.38
C PHE A 118 5.82 -8.79 6.52
N ARG A 119 6.70 -9.47 7.25
CA ARG A 119 6.35 -10.24 8.44
C ARG A 119 6.68 -9.46 9.71
N ASN A 120 5.82 -9.54 10.70
CA ASN A 120 6.01 -8.98 12.03
C ASN A 120 5.52 -10.00 13.06
N GLY A 121 6.45 -10.84 13.53
CA GLY A 121 6.16 -11.95 14.42
C GLY A 121 5.31 -13.03 13.75
N ASP A 122 4.10 -13.25 14.27
CA ASP A 122 3.14 -14.20 13.72
C ASP A 122 2.25 -13.59 12.62
N MET A 123 2.31 -12.27 12.44
CA MET A 123 1.52 -11.57 11.43
C MET A 123 2.28 -11.46 10.12
N LEU A 124 1.65 -11.90 9.03
CA LEU A 124 2.08 -11.65 7.66
C LEU A 124 1.19 -10.55 7.07
N ASN A 125 1.78 -9.41 6.71
CA ASN A 125 1.09 -8.29 6.07
C ASN A 125 1.33 -8.35 4.58
N LYS A 126 0.27 -8.50 3.77
CA LYS A 126 0.40 -8.56 2.32
C LYS A 126 0.77 -7.20 1.73
N GLN A 127 1.19 -7.20 0.47
CA GLN A 127 1.42 -5.96 -0.28
C GLN A 127 0.19 -5.04 -0.22
N GLY A 128 0.39 -3.80 0.23
CA GLY A 128 -0.67 -2.80 0.39
C GLY A 128 -1.47 -2.89 1.70
N GLU A 129 -1.21 -3.89 2.54
CA GLU A 129 -1.78 -3.95 3.89
C GLU A 129 -0.84 -3.30 4.91
N ASN A 130 -1.41 -2.53 5.83
CA ASN A 130 -0.67 -1.89 6.92
C ASN A 130 0.58 -1.11 6.44
N GLU A 131 0.45 -0.43 5.30
CA GLU A 131 1.56 0.29 4.63
C GLU A 131 2.32 1.21 5.58
N ALA A 132 1.61 1.93 6.45
CA ALA A 132 2.26 2.82 7.40
C ALA A 132 3.12 2.09 8.44
N SER A 133 2.73 0.88 8.85
CA SER A 133 3.58 0.04 9.71
C SER A 133 4.79 -0.47 8.95
N ALA A 134 4.63 -0.81 7.66
CA ALA A 134 5.76 -1.17 6.81
C ALA A 134 6.77 -0.02 6.69
N LYS A 135 6.28 1.22 6.48
CA LYS A 135 7.10 2.43 6.43
C LYS A 135 7.87 2.67 7.73
N ILE A 136 7.19 2.62 8.88
CA ILE A 136 7.81 2.85 10.19
C ILE A 136 8.90 1.81 10.48
N LEU A 137 8.60 0.52 10.30
CA LEU A 137 9.58 -0.55 10.54
C LEU A 137 10.79 -0.43 9.62
N SER A 138 10.54 -0.11 8.35
CA SER A 138 11.58 0.11 7.34
C SER A 138 12.47 1.30 7.70
N TYR A 139 11.88 2.44 8.07
CA TYR A 139 12.61 3.63 8.50
C TYR A 139 13.43 3.38 9.76
N ALA A 140 12.84 2.72 10.75
CA ALA A 140 13.51 2.40 12.00
C ALA A 140 14.68 1.44 11.80
N ALA A 141 14.55 0.46 10.89
CA ALA A 141 15.64 -0.45 10.54
C ALA A 141 16.79 0.26 9.82
N LEU A 142 16.48 1.22 8.95
CA LEU A 142 17.47 2.08 8.28
C LEU A 142 18.19 3.02 9.25
N SER A 143 17.47 3.54 10.23
CA SER A 143 17.99 4.43 11.27
C SER A 143 18.65 3.69 12.44
N GLU A 144 18.71 2.35 12.38
CA GLU A 144 19.26 1.48 13.42
C GLU A 144 18.68 1.72 14.83
N LEU A 145 17.39 2.05 14.90
CA LEU A 145 16.71 2.35 16.16
C LEU A 145 16.50 1.09 16.99
N ASP A 146 16.61 1.24 18.31
CA ASP A 146 16.27 0.17 19.24
C ASP A 146 14.75 -0.10 19.24
N LYS A 147 14.37 -1.22 19.85
CA LYS A 147 12.98 -1.67 19.92
C LYS A 147 12.08 -0.63 20.59
N ASP A 148 12.51 -0.03 21.69
CA ASP A 148 11.68 0.86 22.50
C ASP A 148 11.52 2.21 21.78
N THR A 149 12.56 2.72 21.16
CA THR A 149 12.49 3.93 20.32
C THR A 149 11.63 3.71 19.08
N THR A 150 11.72 2.54 18.46
CA THR A 150 10.86 2.18 17.32
C THR A 150 9.39 2.14 17.72
N LEU A 151 9.05 1.65 18.91
CA LEU A 151 7.67 1.64 19.41
C LEU A 151 7.09 3.05 19.53
N LYS A 152 7.91 4.04 19.92
CA LYS A 152 7.49 5.44 20.02
C LYS A 152 7.13 6.07 18.67
N LEU A 153 7.64 5.55 17.55
CA LEU A 153 7.32 6.06 16.21
C LEU A 153 5.83 5.89 15.84
N TRP A 154 5.14 4.92 16.43
CA TRP A 154 3.68 4.80 16.26
C TRP A 154 2.89 5.85 17.05
N GLY A 155 3.56 6.69 17.85
CA GLY A 155 2.97 7.83 18.55
C GLY A 155 1.78 7.47 19.42
N GLN A 156 0.63 8.08 19.12
CA GLN A 156 -0.62 7.86 19.87
C GLN A 156 -1.07 6.40 19.88
N TYR A 157 -0.89 5.66 18.78
CA TYR A 157 -1.36 4.28 18.69
C TYR A 157 -0.58 3.34 19.61
N TYR A 158 0.71 3.59 19.81
CA TYR A 158 1.48 2.85 20.81
C TYR A 158 0.97 3.13 22.23
N ARG A 159 0.70 4.41 22.55
CA ARG A 159 0.14 4.80 23.85
C ARG A 159 -1.24 4.20 24.10
N GLU A 160 -2.06 4.05 23.06
CA GLU A 160 -3.37 3.37 23.13
C GLU A 160 -3.21 1.88 23.43
N VAL A 161 -2.32 1.18 22.73
CA VAL A 161 -2.04 -0.25 22.96
C VAL A 161 -1.51 -0.50 24.37
N VAL A 162 -0.64 0.37 24.89
CA VAL A 162 -0.12 0.27 26.27
C VAL A 162 -1.22 0.47 27.31
N LYS A 163 -2.21 1.33 27.03
CA LYS A 163 -3.36 1.56 27.93
C LYS A 163 -4.38 0.44 27.89
N ASP A 164 -4.47 -0.29 26.78
CA ASP A 164 -5.40 -1.39 26.57
C ASP A 164 -4.66 -2.71 26.28
N PRO A 165 -4.11 -3.38 27.32
CA PRO A 165 -3.32 -4.59 27.14
C PRO A 165 -4.14 -5.78 26.59
N ASP A 166 -5.45 -5.84 26.90
CA ASP A 166 -6.36 -6.92 26.49
C ASP A 166 -7.06 -6.63 25.15
N GLY A 167 -6.84 -5.46 24.55
CA GLY A 167 -7.41 -5.07 23.27
C GLY A 167 -6.84 -5.84 22.06
N ASP A 168 -7.59 -5.82 20.97
CA ASP A 168 -7.22 -6.46 19.68
C ASP A 168 -6.85 -5.44 18.59
N SER A 169 -6.72 -4.16 18.95
CA SER A 169 -6.34 -3.09 18.03
C SER A 169 -4.83 -3.10 17.74
N HIS A 170 -4.44 -2.58 16.56
CA HIS A 170 -3.04 -2.34 16.17
C HIS A 170 -2.12 -3.57 16.32
N GLN A 171 -2.51 -4.69 15.70
CA GLN A 171 -1.79 -5.96 15.79
C GLN A 171 -0.29 -5.88 15.46
N ASN A 172 0.12 -5.01 14.52
CA ASN A 172 1.54 -4.82 14.22
C ASN A 172 2.32 -4.25 15.42
N ILE A 173 1.75 -3.31 16.17
CA ILE A 173 2.39 -2.75 17.37
C ILE A 173 2.53 -3.84 18.43
N ARG A 174 1.46 -4.59 18.68
CA ARG A 174 1.46 -5.69 19.68
C ARG A 174 2.45 -6.80 19.34
N ASN A 175 2.49 -7.22 18.07
CA ASN A 175 3.46 -8.21 17.61
C ASN A 175 4.90 -7.70 17.76
N PHE A 176 5.15 -6.43 17.41
CA PHE A 176 6.48 -5.85 17.57
C PHE A 176 6.87 -5.69 19.04
N MET A 177 5.94 -5.37 19.94
CA MET A 177 6.20 -5.38 21.39
C MET A 177 6.59 -6.77 21.90
N LYS A 178 6.01 -7.84 21.35
CA LYS A 178 6.29 -9.22 21.76
C LYS A 178 7.61 -9.75 21.17
N TYR A 179 7.78 -9.65 19.86
CA TYR A 179 8.88 -10.28 19.13
C TYR A 179 10.06 -9.33 18.86
N GLY A 180 9.82 -8.03 18.84
CA GLY A 180 10.85 -7.03 18.49
C GLY A 180 11.41 -7.23 17.08
N TRP A 181 12.68 -6.83 16.91
CA TRP A 181 13.39 -6.95 15.64
C TRP A 181 13.58 -8.40 15.16
N GLU A 182 13.65 -9.38 16.07
CA GLU A 182 13.71 -10.80 15.70
C GLU A 182 12.46 -11.27 14.94
N GLY A 183 11.33 -10.58 15.13
CA GLY A 183 10.08 -10.85 14.41
C GLY A 183 9.97 -10.21 13.02
N VAL A 184 10.93 -9.37 12.62
CA VAL A 184 10.88 -8.59 11.37
C VAL A 184 12.11 -8.88 10.51
N PRO A 185 12.14 -10.01 9.79
CA PRO A 185 13.33 -10.45 9.04
C PRO A 185 13.60 -9.67 7.75
N PHE A 186 12.67 -8.83 7.27
CA PHE A 186 12.77 -8.10 5.99
C PHE A 186 13.12 -9.00 4.78
N GLU A 187 12.50 -10.19 4.69
CA GLU A 187 12.78 -11.19 3.63
C GLU A 187 12.62 -10.64 2.20
N ASN A 188 11.66 -9.73 2.00
CA ASN A 188 11.36 -9.11 0.71
C ASN A 188 12.04 -7.74 0.51
N GLY A 189 12.92 -7.34 1.43
CA GLY A 189 13.57 -6.03 1.44
C GLY A 189 12.83 -4.96 2.26
N ILE A 190 13.30 -3.72 2.11
CA ILE A 190 12.84 -2.55 2.86
C ILE A 190 11.76 -1.80 2.07
N ALA A 191 10.66 -1.43 2.73
CA ALA A 191 9.50 -0.79 2.09
C ALA A 191 9.65 0.71 1.83
N VAL A 192 10.85 1.26 2.05
CA VAL A 192 11.15 2.67 1.79
C VAL A 192 12.50 2.79 1.08
N THR A 193 12.57 3.65 0.08
CA THR A 193 13.80 3.98 -0.64
C THR A 193 14.11 5.46 -0.46
N LYS A 194 15.35 5.82 -0.12
CA LYS A 194 15.72 7.23 0.03
C LYS A 194 15.51 7.97 -1.28
N LYS A 195 14.79 9.09 -1.23
CA LYS A 195 14.68 10.01 -2.35
C LYS A 195 16.06 10.54 -2.68
N ALA A 196 16.39 10.56 -3.96
CA ALA A 196 17.54 11.35 -4.40
C ALA A 196 17.19 12.81 -4.09
N VAL A 197 17.77 13.35 -3.02
CA VAL A 197 17.87 14.80 -2.85
C VAL A 197 18.87 15.22 -3.91
N GLY A 198 18.38 15.38 -5.13
CA GLY A 198 19.11 16.19 -6.08
C GLY A 198 19.13 17.57 -5.46
N ASP A 199 20.33 18.04 -5.13
CA ASP A 199 20.64 19.44 -5.36
C ASP A 199 20.46 19.67 -6.87
N ALA A 200 19.20 19.73 -7.31
CA ALA A 200 18.85 20.47 -8.51
C ALA A 200 18.94 21.95 -8.12
N GLU A 201 20.14 22.37 -7.70
CA GLU A 201 20.69 23.64 -8.15
C GLU A 201 20.61 23.53 -9.68
N TRP A 202 19.50 24.02 -10.21
CA TRP A 202 19.48 24.55 -11.55
C TRP A 202 20.60 25.59 -11.58
N ASP A 203 21.79 25.15 -11.96
CA ASP A 203 22.93 25.99 -12.22
C ASP A 203 22.59 26.82 -13.46
N TRP A 204 21.95 27.96 -13.24
CA TRP A 204 21.60 28.92 -14.28
C TRP A 204 22.87 29.45 -14.99
N ASP A 205 24.05 29.27 -14.39
CA ASP A 205 25.35 29.66 -14.94
C ASP A 205 25.98 28.59 -15.87
N ALA A 206 25.36 27.41 -16.02
CA ALA A 206 25.88 26.33 -16.86
C ALA A 206 25.78 26.57 -18.39
N GLU A 207 25.18 27.67 -18.84
CA GLU A 207 25.26 28.11 -20.24
C GLU A 207 26.49 28.98 -20.51
N SER A 208 27.67 28.44 -20.25
CA SER A 208 28.92 29.00 -20.75
C SER A 208 29.57 28.03 -21.71
N TRP A 209 29.49 28.37 -23.00
CA TRP A 209 30.27 27.84 -24.13
C TRP A 209 29.55 26.86 -25.08
N ILE A 210 28.75 27.41 -26.00
CA ILE A 210 28.61 26.84 -27.34
C ILE A 210 29.75 27.45 -28.18
N PRO A 211 30.72 26.65 -28.67
CA PRO A 211 31.83 27.14 -29.50
C PRO A 211 31.38 27.61 -30.90
#